data_AF-A0A0A0D1A9-F1
#
_entry.id   AF-A0A0A0D1A9-F1
#
_cell.length_a   1.000
_cell.length_b   1.000
_cell.length_c   1.000
_cell.angle_alpha   90.00
_cell.angle_beta   90.00
_cell.angle_gamma   90.00
#
_symmetry.space_group_name_H-M   'P 1'
#
loop_
_entity.id
_entity.type
_entity.pdbx_description
1 polymer ?
#
loop_
_entity_poly.entity_id
_entity_poly.type
_entity_poly.pdbx_seq_one_letter_code
_entity_poly.pdbx_strand_id
1 'polypeptide(L)'
;MLLAFGLLGITVPALAAPPDLPLYREFRDWQTACDNTGRCEAKGFSREEGSDAISVVRVTREAGPAGAIEIVLESDTGFDRADIRIAGGGSKRGGPRVDPTLWSGESAGDGGGQLMLRDPAGAVAFLSGLRNADSLRLGKAGTVSLDGMTAALLAMDDAQGRVGTATALIRRGD
;
A
#
# COMPACT_ATOMS: atom_id res chain seq x y z
N MET A 1 -43.87 -46.81 -13.75
CA MET A 1 -43.33 -46.03 -12.62
C MET A 1 -41.92 -45.60 -13.00
N LEU A 2 -41.76 -44.44 -13.65
CA LEU A 2 -40.44 -43.91 -14.04
C LEU A 2 -39.85 -43.14 -12.86
N LEU A 3 -38.71 -43.60 -12.36
CA LEU A 3 -37.92 -42.91 -11.33
C LEU A 3 -37.01 -41.90 -12.02
N ALA A 4 -37.31 -40.60 -11.83
CA ALA A 4 -36.43 -39.51 -12.24
C ALA A 4 -35.32 -39.35 -11.18
N PHE A 5 -34.08 -39.68 -11.56
CA PHE A 5 -32.88 -39.38 -10.77
C PHE A 5 -32.54 -37.90 -10.95
N GLY A 6 -32.80 -37.09 -9.92
CA GLY A 6 -32.33 -35.71 -9.85
C GLY A 6 -30.84 -35.67 -9.53
N LEU A 7 -30.01 -35.22 -10.49
CA LEU A 7 -28.62 -34.87 -10.21
C LEU A 7 -28.58 -33.58 -9.38
N LEU A 8 -28.25 -33.69 -8.09
CA LEU A 8 -27.79 -32.57 -7.29
C LEU A 8 -26.34 -32.24 -7.73
N GLY A 9 -26.16 -31.13 -8.44
CA GLY A 9 -24.84 -30.61 -8.75
C GLY A 9 -24.18 -30.02 -7.50
N ILE A 10 -23.09 -30.63 -7.03
CA ILE A 10 -22.26 -30.08 -5.96
C ILE A 10 -21.36 -29.02 -6.59
N THR A 11 -21.64 -27.74 -6.33
CA THR A 11 -20.71 -26.66 -6.65
C THR A 11 -19.61 -26.61 -5.61
N VAL A 12 -18.41 -27.07 -5.98
CA VAL A 12 -17.21 -26.91 -5.16
C VAL A 12 -16.69 -25.48 -5.37
N PRO A 13 -16.50 -24.66 -4.32
CA PRO A 13 -15.86 -23.36 -4.47
C PRO A 13 -14.39 -23.59 -4.87
N ALA A 14 -13.98 -22.99 -6.00
CA ALA A 14 -12.58 -22.99 -6.39
C ALA A 14 -11.80 -22.08 -5.43
N LEU A 15 -10.98 -22.66 -4.55
CA LEU A 15 -9.95 -21.92 -3.85
C LEU A 15 -8.86 -21.57 -4.87
N ALA A 16 -8.64 -20.27 -5.10
CA ALA A 16 -7.47 -19.82 -5.82
C ALA A 16 -6.21 -20.29 -5.07
N ALA A 17 -5.30 -20.96 -5.77
CA ALA A 17 -4.00 -21.28 -5.20
C ALA A 17 -3.29 -19.95 -4.90
N PRO A 18 -2.72 -19.76 -3.69
CA PRO A 18 -1.88 -18.59 -3.44
C PRO A 18 -0.72 -18.61 -4.47
N PRO A 19 -0.31 -17.45 -5.00
CA PRO A 19 0.75 -17.44 -6.00
C PRO A 19 2.06 -17.97 -5.40
N ASP A 20 2.92 -18.50 -6.27
CA ASP A 20 4.21 -19.01 -5.87
C ASP A 20 5.05 -17.91 -5.22
N LEU A 21 5.38 -18.10 -3.94
CA LEU A 21 6.32 -17.28 -3.20
C LEU A 21 7.74 -17.87 -3.33
N PRO A 22 8.78 -17.05 -3.44
CA PRO A 22 8.78 -15.59 -3.33
C PRO A 22 8.25 -14.89 -4.59
N LEU A 23 7.71 -13.68 -4.40
CA LEU A 23 7.17 -12.85 -5.46
C LEU A 23 8.02 -11.57 -5.62
N TYR A 24 8.28 -11.15 -6.86
CA TYR A 24 8.76 -9.81 -7.19
C TYR A 24 8.04 -9.30 -8.44
N ARG A 25 7.49 -8.08 -8.38
CA ARG A 25 6.78 -7.43 -9.48
C ARG A 25 7.02 -5.92 -9.45
N GLU A 26 7.16 -5.32 -10.62
CA GLU A 26 7.27 -3.88 -10.81
C GLU A 26 6.05 -3.34 -11.54
N PHE A 27 5.58 -2.18 -11.10
CA PHE A 27 4.41 -1.48 -11.58
C PHE A 27 4.76 0.01 -11.68
N ARG A 28 5.35 0.42 -12.81
CA ARG A 28 5.79 1.80 -13.04
C ARG A 28 6.74 2.28 -11.92
N ASP A 29 6.26 3.14 -11.01
CA ASP A 29 7.09 3.76 -9.97
C ASP A 29 7.04 2.99 -8.65
N TRP A 30 6.31 1.87 -8.65
CA TRP A 30 6.11 1.01 -7.50
C TRP A 30 6.61 -0.40 -7.78
N GLN A 31 7.04 -1.07 -6.71
CA GLN A 31 7.38 -2.49 -6.74
C GLN A 31 6.72 -3.23 -5.59
N THR A 32 6.50 -4.53 -5.74
CA THR A 32 6.03 -5.43 -4.69
C THR A 32 6.95 -6.63 -4.61
N ALA A 33 7.40 -6.95 -3.40
CA ALA A 33 8.17 -8.14 -3.10
C ALA A 33 7.51 -8.91 -1.96
N CYS A 34 7.42 -10.23 -2.06
CA CYS A 34 6.99 -11.09 -0.96
C CYS A 34 8.03 -12.18 -0.74
N ASP A 35 8.38 -12.44 0.51
CA ASP A 35 9.31 -13.51 0.88
C ASP A 35 8.62 -14.88 0.95
N ASN A 36 9.40 -15.92 1.24
CA ASN A 36 8.91 -17.30 1.35
C ASN A 36 8.00 -17.54 2.57
N THR A 37 7.89 -16.59 3.50
CA THR A 37 6.96 -16.66 4.64
C THR A 37 5.60 -16.03 4.32
N GLY A 38 5.47 -15.38 3.15
CA GLY A 38 4.27 -14.66 2.73
C GLY A 38 4.15 -13.26 3.28
N ARG A 39 5.22 -12.76 3.92
CA ARG A 39 5.33 -11.34 4.26
C ARG A 39 5.66 -10.56 3.00
N CYS A 40 4.93 -9.47 2.77
CA CYS A 40 5.05 -8.65 1.57
C CYS A 40 5.43 -7.20 1.88
N GLU A 41 6.15 -6.57 0.97
CA GLU A 41 6.43 -5.14 0.93
C GLU A 41 6.06 -4.56 -0.44
N ALA A 42 5.31 -3.45 -0.45
CA ALA A 42 5.15 -2.60 -1.62
C ALA A 42 5.87 -1.27 -1.38
N LYS A 43 6.69 -0.82 -2.34
CA LYS A 43 7.48 0.42 -2.22
C LYS A 43 7.25 1.33 -3.41
N GLY A 44 7.07 2.61 -3.15
CA GLY A 44 7.11 3.69 -4.14
C GLY A 44 8.25 4.64 -3.82
N PHE A 45 8.91 5.16 -4.86
CA PHE A 45 10.10 6.00 -4.73
C PHE A 45 9.85 7.42 -5.24
N SER A 46 10.60 8.39 -4.73
CA SER A 46 10.61 9.74 -5.28
C SER A 46 11.17 9.73 -6.70
N ARG A 47 10.51 10.49 -7.58
CA ARG A 47 10.97 10.77 -8.94
C ARG A 47 10.97 12.28 -9.12
N GLU A 48 12.00 12.94 -8.62
CA GLU A 48 12.25 14.35 -8.94
C GLU A 48 13.64 14.46 -9.58
N GLU A 49 13.68 14.80 -10.85
CA GLU A 49 14.92 15.25 -11.48
C GLU A 49 15.31 16.59 -10.82
N GLY A 50 16.45 16.62 -10.13
CA GLY A 50 16.98 17.83 -9.47
C GLY A 50 16.75 17.94 -7.96
N SER A 51 16.19 16.92 -7.31
CA SER A 51 16.25 16.75 -5.85
C SER A 51 17.32 15.72 -5.50
N ASP A 52 18.25 16.07 -4.61
CA ASP A 52 19.24 15.12 -4.07
C ASP A 52 18.61 14.13 -3.07
N ALA A 53 17.42 14.45 -2.54
CA ALA A 53 16.76 13.63 -1.53
C ALA A 53 16.02 12.43 -2.13
N ILE A 54 16.28 11.25 -1.60
CA ILE A 54 15.55 10.01 -1.91
C ILE A 54 14.49 9.79 -0.83
N SER A 55 13.23 9.78 -1.25
CA SER A 55 12.08 9.47 -0.40
C SER A 55 11.40 8.17 -0.83
N VAL A 56 10.94 7.39 0.15
CA VAL A 56 10.27 6.10 -0.07
C VAL A 56 8.99 6.04 0.75
N VAL A 57 7.92 5.56 0.12
CA VAL A 57 6.74 5.05 0.81
C VAL A 57 6.83 3.53 0.80
N ARG A 58 6.88 2.91 1.97
CA ARG A 58 6.86 1.45 2.11
C ARG A 58 5.58 1.02 2.83
N VAL A 59 4.88 0.06 2.25
CA VAL A 59 3.77 -0.65 2.85
C VAL A 59 4.22 -2.07 3.11
N THR A 60 4.27 -2.47 4.36
CA THR A 60 4.56 -3.84 4.79
C THR A 60 3.26 -4.52 5.19
N ARG A 61 3.12 -5.79 4.83
CA ARG A 61 2.03 -6.62 5.32
C ARG A 61 2.50 -8.02 5.70
N GLU A 62 2.26 -8.39 6.95
CA GLU A 62 2.55 -9.73 7.45
C GLU A 62 1.61 -10.78 6.85
N ALA A 63 2.05 -12.03 6.84
CA ALA A 63 1.28 -13.16 6.34
C ALA A 63 0.07 -13.49 7.24
N GLY A 64 -0.85 -14.31 6.71
CA GLY A 64 -1.98 -14.87 7.45
C GLY A 64 -3.14 -13.88 7.68
N PRO A 65 -4.32 -14.34 8.12
CA PRO A 65 -5.54 -13.52 8.13
C PRO A 65 -5.43 -12.23 8.95
N ALA A 66 -4.75 -12.28 10.10
CA ALA A 66 -4.51 -11.16 11.02
C ALA A 66 -3.21 -10.39 10.72
N GLY A 67 -2.58 -10.63 9.57
CA GLY A 67 -1.32 -10.00 9.18
C GLY A 67 -1.34 -8.48 9.34
N ALA A 68 -0.47 -7.98 10.22
CA ALA A 68 -0.32 -6.57 10.53
C ALA A 68 0.07 -5.78 9.28
N ILE A 69 -0.39 -4.53 9.22
CA ILE A 69 -0.03 -3.57 8.16
C ILE A 69 0.81 -2.47 8.81
N GLU A 70 1.95 -2.16 8.20
CA GLU A 70 2.77 -1.02 8.59
C GLU A 70 3.04 -0.16 7.36
N ILE A 71 2.93 1.16 7.52
CA ILE A 71 3.31 2.12 6.50
C ILE A 71 4.46 2.94 7.04
N VAL A 72 5.55 2.99 6.29
CA VAL A 72 6.73 3.79 6.59
C VAL A 72 6.93 4.83 5.51
N LEU A 73 7.07 6.08 5.93
CA LEU A 73 7.57 7.18 5.10
C LEU A 73 9.01 7.41 5.53
N GLU A 74 9.93 7.37 4.59
CA GLU A 74 11.35 7.59 4.87
C GLU A 74 11.98 8.49 3.83
N SER A 75 12.97 9.26 4.27
CA SER A 75 13.82 10.06 3.40
C SER A 75 15.22 10.17 3.98
N ASP A 76 16.22 10.34 3.12
CA ASP A 76 17.58 10.73 3.52
C ASP A 76 17.68 12.19 4.00
N THR A 77 16.60 12.97 3.85
CA THR A 77 16.46 14.34 4.33
C THR A 77 15.26 14.46 5.28
N GLY A 78 15.40 15.19 6.38
CA GLY A 78 14.32 15.37 7.35
C GLY A 78 13.09 16.08 6.76
N PHE A 79 11.90 15.71 7.23
CA PHE A 79 10.63 16.34 6.88
C PHE A 79 9.65 16.38 8.06
N ASP A 80 8.85 17.43 8.13
CA ASP A 80 7.82 17.56 9.15
C ASP A 80 6.55 16.77 8.76
N ARG A 81 6.01 15.99 9.71
CA ARG A 81 4.72 15.32 9.60
C ARG A 81 3.58 16.27 9.20
N ALA A 82 3.66 17.54 9.63
CA ALA A 82 2.66 18.57 9.35
C ALA A 82 2.68 19.04 7.88
N ASP A 83 3.73 18.71 7.13
CA ASP A 83 3.90 19.08 5.73
C ASP A 83 3.51 17.99 4.73
N ILE A 84 3.15 16.80 5.21
CA ILE A 84 2.71 15.70 4.38
C ILE A 84 1.39 16.05 3.68
N ARG A 85 1.36 15.92 2.35
CA ARG A 85 0.18 16.22 1.52
C ARG A 85 -0.06 15.16 0.46
N ILE A 86 -1.34 14.88 0.21
CA ILE A 86 -1.78 13.97 -0.86
C ILE A 86 -2.13 14.81 -2.08
N ALA A 87 -1.24 14.89 -3.07
CA ALA A 87 -1.42 15.73 -4.25
C ALA A 87 -2.08 14.97 -5.41
N GLY A 88 -2.81 15.69 -6.27
CA GLY A 88 -3.50 15.14 -7.43
C GLY A 88 -5.02 15.16 -7.31
N GLY A 89 -5.71 14.44 -8.19
CA GLY A 89 -7.17 14.32 -8.16
C GLY A 89 -7.93 15.64 -8.37
N GLY A 90 -7.35 16.59 -9.12
CA GLY A 90 -7.97 17.89 -9.43
C GLY A 90 -7.80 18.97 -8.34
N SER A 91 -6.99 18.73 -7.30
CA SER A 91 -6.74 19.71 -6.24
C SER A 91 -5.89 20.90 -6.69
N LYS A 92 -6.42 22.12 -6.58
CA LYS A 92 -5.73 23.37 -6.95
C LYS A 92 -4.64 23.83 -5.96
N ARG A 93 -4.53 23.21 -4.78
CA ARG A 93 -3.64 23.65 -3.67
C ARG A 93 -2.69 22.55 -3.19
N GLY A 94 -2.14 21.76 -4.11
CA GLY A 94 -1.13 20.75 -3.79
C GLY A 94 -1.63 19.61 -2.87
N GLY A 95 -2.95 19.45 -2.73
CA GLY A 95 -3.55 18.36 -1.96
C GLY A 95 -3.97 18.69 -0.52
N PRO A 96 -4.90 17.91 0.09
CA PRO A 96 -5.14 17.96 1.53
C PRO A 96 -3.88 17.55 2.32
N ARG A 97 -3.74 18.13 3.51
CA ARG A 97 -2.74 17.67 4.50
C ARG A 97 -3.19 16.34 5.10
N VAL A 98 -2.22 15.48 5.35
CA VAL A 98 -2.42 14.26 6.14
C VAL A 98 -2.42 14.64 7.62
N ASP A 99 -3.27 14.00 8.42
CA ASP A 99 -3.30 14.23 9.87
C ASP A 99 -1.94 13.84 10.49
N PRO A 100 -1.19 14.79 11.10
CA PRO A 100 0.13 14.53 11.66
C PRO A 100 0.08 13.55 12.85
N THR A 101 -1.07 13.36 13.49
CA THR A 101 -1.23 12.46 14.64
C THR A 101 -1.24 10.97 14.26
N LEU A 102 -1.44 10.65 12.98
CA LEU A 102 -1.36 9.28 12.46
C LEU A 102 0.06 8.67 12.58
N TRP A 103 1.08 9.53 12.63
CA TRP A 103 2.47 9.13 12.50
C TRP A 103 3.16 9.06 13.86
N SER A 104 3.93 8.00 14.05
CA SER A 104 4.94 7.86 15.10
C SER A 104 6.35 7.99 14.52
N GLY A 105 7.36 8.17 15.37
CA GLY A 105 8.75 8.37 14.94
C GLY A 105 9.16 9.85 14.83
N GLU A 106 10.42 10.06 14.47
CA GLU A 106 11.04 11.38 14.34
C GLU A 106 11.59 11.55 12.93
N SER A 107 11.34 12.72 12.35
CA SER A 107 11.76 13.05 10.99
C SER A 107 12.22 14.51 10.88
N ALA A 108 12.47 15.18 12.01
CA ALA A 108 12.84 16.60 12.01
C ALA A 108 14.37 16.79 11.96
N GLY A 109 14.81 17.87 11.32
CA GLY A 109 16.21 18.30 11.29
C GLY A 109 16.88 18.13 9.92
N ASP A 110 18.21 18.00 9.96
CA ASP A 110 19.09 17.97 8.79
C ASP A 110 19.53 16.53 8.40
N GLY A 111 19.25 15.54 9.26
CA GLY A 111 19.48 14.12 8.96
C GLY A 111 18.29 13.47 8.27
N GLY A 112 18.43 12.20 7.89
CA GLY A 112 17.32 11.39 7.36
C GLY A 112 16.18 11.25 8.36
N GLY A 113 14.98 11.04 7.84
CA GLY A 113 13.75 11.03 8.62
C GLY A 113 12.90 9.80 8.35
N GLN A 114 12.24 9.29 9.38
CA GLN A 114 11.35 8.12 9.27
C GLN A 114 10.10 8.29 10.13
N LEU A 115 8.94 8.13 9.49
CA LEU A 115 7.64 8.12 10.16
C LEU A 115 6.92 6.79 9.92
N MET A 116 6.25 6.29 10.95
CA MET A 116 5.57 4.99 10.93
C MET A 116 4.10 5.12 11.31
N LEU A 117 3.23 4.47 10.54
CA LEU A 117 1.80 4.30 10.82
C LEU A 117 1.52 2.80 10.97
N ARG A 118 1.15 2.39 12.19
CA ARG A 118 0.88 0.99 12.57
C ARG A 118 -0.57 0.73 12.98
N ASP A 119 -1.38 1.78 13.17
CA ASP A 119 -2.81 1.62 13.41
C ASP A 119 -3.48 1.04 12.16
N PRO A 120 -4.09 -0.16 12.21
CA PRO A 120 -4.60 -0.81 11.01
C PRO A 120 -5.72 -0.03 10.31
N ALA A 121 -6.60 0.62 11.07
CA ALA A 121 -7.69 1.41 10.52
C ALA A 121 -7.16 2.68 9.83
N GLY A 122 -6.23 3.38 10.48
CA GLY A 122 -5.51 4.53 9.93
C GLY A 122 -4.71 4.18 8.69
N ALA A 123 -4.00 3.04 8.68
CA ALA A 123 -3.24 2.56 7.52
C ALA A 123 -4.15 2.31 6.31
N VAL A 124 -5.27 1.61 6.52
CA VAL A 124 -6.28 1.37 5.48
C VAL A 124 -6.88 2.67 4.96
N ALA A 125 -7.24 3.59 5.86
CA ALA A 125 -7.83 4.88 5.50
C ALA A 125 -6.83 5.73 4.70
N PHE A 126 -5.56 5.77 5.14
CA PHE A 126 -4.48 6.47 4.46
C PHE A 126 -4.29 5.93 3.04
N LEU A 127 -4.10 4.61 2.87
CA LEU A 127 -3.95 3.98 1.56
C LEU A 127 -5.16 4.20 0.66
N SER A 128 -6.37 4.19 1.22
CA SER A 128 -7.60 4.47 0.47
C SER A 128 -7.61 5.92 -0.06
N GLY A 129 -7.14 6.87 0.74
CA GLY A 129 -6.97 8.27 0.33
C GLY A 129 -5.95 8.47 -0.79
N LEU A 130 -4.97 7.58 -0.95
CA LEU A 130 -3.95 7.65 -1.98
C LEU A 130 -4.39 7.08 -3.34
N ARG A 131 -5.46 6.26 -3.41
CA ARG A 131 -5.81 5.49 -4.62
C ARG A 131 -6.06 6.32 -5.88
N ASN A 132 -6.56 7.54 -5.70
CA ASN A 132 -6.90 8.47 -6.79
C ASN A 132 -6.00 9.72 -6.78
N ALA A 133 -4.92 9.68 -5.99
CA ALA A 133 -3.95 10.74 -5.92
C ALA A 133 -2.81 10.47 -6.91
N ASP A 134 -2.14 11.54 -7.33
CA ASP A 134 -1.03 11.46 -8.28
C ASP A 134 0.29 11.27 -7.52
N SER A 135 0.42 11.90 -6.35
CA SER A 135 1.64 11.84 -5.55
C SER A 135 1.44 12.08 -4.06
N LEU A 136 2.40 11.62 -3.25
CA LEU A 136 2.53 11.95 -1.84
C LEU A 136 3.73 12.90 -1.67
N ARG A 137 3.48 14.09 -1.13
CA ARG A 137 4.51 15.11 -0.89
C ARG A 137 4.97 15.06 0.56
N LEU A 138 6.27 14.94 0.80
CA LEU A 138 6.89 14.92 2.13
C LEU A 138 7.55 16.26 2.47
N GLY A 139 6.88 17.37 2.18
CA GLY A 139 7.44 18.71 2.37
C GLY A 139 8.70 18.95 1.55
N LYS A 140 9.82 19.27 2.22
CA LYS A 140 11.13 19.49 1.58
C LYS A 140 11.85 18.20 1.15
N ALA A 141 11.42 17.03 1.65
CA ALA A 141 12.00 15.74 1.29
C ALA A 141 11.56 15.24 -0.10
N GLY A 142 10.76 16.03 -0.81
CA GLY A 142 10.37 15.75 -2.19
C GLY A 142 9.02 15.05 -2.31
N THR A 143 8.80 14.50 -3.51
CA THR A 143 7.51 13.94 -3.92
C THR A 143 7.65 12.49 -4.36
N VAL A 144 6.84 11.60 -3.77
CA VAL A 144 6.74 10.19 -4.15
C VAL A 144 5.57 10.01 -5.12
N SER A 145 5.85 9.47 -6.30
CA SER A 145 4.83 9.15 -7.30
C SER A 145 3.91 8.05 -6.78
N LEU A 146 2.61 8.15 -7.04
CA LEU A 146 1.63 7.09 -6.74
C LEU A 146 1.29 6.25 -7.98
N ASP A 147 1.96 6.50 -9.11
CA ASP A 147 1.73 5.78 -10.34
C ASP A 147 2.17 4.31 -10.23
N GLY A 148 1.20 3.40 -10.28
CA GLY A 148 1.39 1.97 -10.05
C GLY A 148 1.16 1.50 -8.62
N MET A 149 0.93 2.40 -7.65
CA MET A 149 0.66 2.04 -6.25
C MET A 149 -0.50 1.04 -6.13
N THR A 150 -1.63 1.33 -6.77
CA THR A 150 -2.83 0.47 -6.70
C THR A 150 -2.57 -0.92 -7.29
N ALA A 151 -1.75 -1.03 -8.34
CA ALA A 151 -1.39 -2.33 -8.93
C ALA A 151 -0.43 -3.12 -8.02
N ALA A 152 0.55 -2.45 -7.42
CA ALA A 152 1.46 -3.02 -6.44
C ALA A 152 0.71 -3.57 -5.21
N LEU A 153 -0.16 -2.75 -4.62
CA LEU A 153 -0.97 -3.17 -3.47
C LEU A 153 -1.99 -4.26 -3.83
N LEU A 154 -2.50 -4.29 -5.06
CA LEU A 154 -3.35 -5.38 -5.53
C LEU A 154 -2.56 -6.69 -5.68
N ALA A 155 -1.33 -6.63 -6.18
CA ALA A 155 -0.45 -7.80 -6.25
C ALA A 155 -0.09 -8.33 -4.86
N MET A 156 0.08 -7.45 -3.87
CA MET A 156 0.23 -7.84 -2.47
C MET A 156 -1.02 -8.54 -1.92
N ASP A 157 -2.22 -7.98 -2.16
CA ASP A 157 -3.47 -8.63 -1.76
C ASP A 157 -3.63 -10.00 -2.42
N ASP A 158 -3.30 -10.13 -3.71
CA ASP A 158 -3.37 -11.38 -4.47
C ASP A 158 -2.38 -12.42 -3.92
N ALA A 159 -1.15 -11.98 -3.63
CA ALA A 159 -0.12 -12.80 -2.97
C ALA A 159 -0.55 -13.42 -1.66
N GLN A 160 -1.39 -12.71 -0.92
CA GLN A 160 -1.89 -13.15 0.38
C GLN A 160 -3.30 -13.75 0.32
N GLY A 161 -3.87 -13.94 -0.87
CA GLY A 161 -5.22 -14.50 -1.04
C GLY A 161 -6.33 -13.61 -0.47
N ARG A 162 -6.12 -12.28 -0.46
CA ARG A 162 -7.02 -11.30 0.16
C ARG A 162 -7.93 -10.57 -0.80
N VAL A 163 -7.69 -10.67 -2.11
CA VAL A 163 -8.54 -10.04 -3.12
C VAL A 163 -9.99 -10.52 -2.96
N GLY A 164 -10.92 -9.58 -2.86
CA GLY A 164 -12.34 -9.87 -2.64
C GLY A 164 -12.69 -10.24 -1.20
N THR A 165 -11.77 -10.15 -0.24
CA THR A 165 -12.08 -10.30 1.20
C THR A 165 -12.34 -8.93 1.84
N ALA A 166 -13.01 -8.92 3.00
CA ALA A 166 -13.18 -7.71 3.81
C ALA A 166 -11.85 -7.04 4.23
N THR A 167 -10.75 -7.80 4.19
CA THR A 167 -9.42 -7.34 4.60
C THR A 167 -8.55 -6.82 3.46
N ALA A 168 -9.02 -6.85 2.21
CA ALA A 168 -8.22 -6.37 1.08
C ALA A 168 -7.85 -4.89 1.22
N LEU A 169 -6.62 -4.53 0.83
CA LEU A 169 -6.18 -3.13 0.77
C LEU A 169 -6.77 -2.39 -0.43
N ILE A 170 -6.98 -3.07 -1.56
CA ILE A 170 -7.45 -2.47 -2.82
C ILE A 170 -8.86 -2.94 -3.20
N ARG A 171 -9.05 -4.23 -3.50
CA ARG A 171 -10.34 -4.77 -3.95
C ARG A 171 -11.03 -5.52 -2.82
N ARG A 172 -11.74 -4.79 -1.97
CA ARG A 172 -12.53 -5.36 -0.87
C ARG A 172 -13.76 -6.08 -1.43
N GLY A 173 -14.13 -7.19 -0.79
CA GLY A 173 -15.45 -7.78 -0.93
C GLY A 173 -16.32 -7.52 0.29
N ASP A 174 -17.57 -7.96 0.18
CA ASP A 174 -18.61 -7.83 1.21
C ASP A 174 -18.51 -8.93 2.28
#